data_AF-A0AAD3MGZ2-F1
#
_entry.id   AF-A0AAD3MGZ2-F1
#
_cell.length_a   1.000
_cell.length_b   1.000
_cell.length_c   1.000
_cell.angle_alpha   90.00
_cell.angle_beta   90.00
_cell.angle_gamma   90.00
#
_symmetry.space_group_name_H-M   'P 1'
#
loop_
_entity.id
_entity.type
_entity.pdbx_description
1 polymer ?
#
loop_
_entity_poly.entity_id
_entity_poly.type
_entity_poly.pdbx_seq_one_letter_code
_entity_poly.pdbx_strand_id
1 'polypeptide(L)'
;MVRPGKVRALWISERTPGHHVELHAGYIGVTVIVRQLGRYLTLAVRIPEELAQAYDATQDLQLCLNGCPSGERIDQAGHLPLPLSPPALGLQLQQLRRPSYSSQTQAYPYGAPQVFGVEGAKERCREKLEVQDIYFHSCVFDLLTTGDANFTVAAYSAQKDMESLHPHRDRWRIYPRGSATSTLHSDCQPIKWLTLLLLCALSRALM
;
A
#
# COMPACT_ATOMS: atom_id res chain seq x y z
N MET A 1 -46.50 -17.99 4.25
CA MET A 1 -45.61 -17.84 3.08
C MET A 1 -44.83 -16.54 3.25
N VAL A 2 -43.61 -16.62 3.76
CA VAL A 2 -42.71 -15.47 3.91
C VAL A 2 -42.15 -15.16 2.52
N ARG A 3 -42.34 -13.94 2.02
CA ARG A 3 -41.70 -13.50 0.77
C ARG A 3 -40.19 -13.50 1.00
N PRO A 4 -39.38 -14.20 0.19
CA PRO A 4 -37.93 -14.10 0.32
C PRO A 4 -37.55 -12.64 0.08
N GLY A 5 -36.97 -12.00 1.09
CA GLY A 5 -36.48 -10.64 1.00
C GLY A 5 -35.52 -10.53 -0.17
N LYS A 6 -35.71 -9.52 -1.03
CA LYS A 6 -34.85 -9.23 -2.17
C LYS A 6 -33.44 -8.90 -1.65
N VAL A 7 -32.59 -9.91 -1.54
CA VAL A 7 -31.17 -9.72 -1.18
C VAL A 7 -30.55 -8.89 -2.30
N ARG A 8 -30.09 -7.68 -1.97
CA ARG A 8 -29.41 -6.84 -2.96
C ARG A 8 -28.07 -7.50 -3.26
N ALA A 9 -27.90 -8.03 -4.48
CA ALA A 9 -26.65 -8.67 -4.89
C ALA A 9 -25.49 -7.66 -4.93
N LEU A 10 -25.76 -6.47 -5.47
CA LEU A 10 -24.84 -5.36 -5.56
C LEU A 10 -25.51 -4.11 -4.96
N TRP A 11 -24.80 -3.38 -4.09
CA TRP A 11 -25.26 -2.10 -3.60
C TRP A 11 -24.10 -1.14 -3.35
N ILE A 12 -24.41 0.15 -3.39
CA ILE A 12 -23.48 1.24 -3.11
C ILE A 12 -23.99 1.94 -1.85
N SER A 13 -23.09 2.18 -0.91
CA SER A 13 -23.35 2.89 0.34
C SER A 13 -22.44 4.12 0.40
N GLU A 14 -23.03 5.30 0.38
CA GLU A 14 -22.30 6.53 0.68
C GLU A 14 -22.20 6.68 2.20
N ARG A 15 -20.97 6.72 2.72
CA ARG A 15 -20.70 6.90 4.16
C ARG A 15 -20.54 8.38 4.50
N THR A 16 -19.86 9.11 3.62
CA THR A 16 -19.68 10.56 3.72
C THR A 16 -19.98 11.17 2.36
N PRO A 17 -20.95 12.11 2.29
CA PRO A 17 -21.34 12.76 1.04
C PRO A 17 -20.15 13.28 0.24
N GLY A 18 -19.98 12.80 -0.99
CA GLY A 18 -18.92 13.24 -1.91
C GLY A 18 -17.48 12.85 -1.52
N HIS A 19 -17.27 12.12 -0.42
CA HIS A 19 -15.93 11.84 0.10
C HIS A 19 -15.65 10.37 0.39
N HIS A 20 -16.67 9.55 0.68
CA HIS A 20 -16.47 8.16 1.04
C HIS A 20 -17.65 7.30 0.59
N VAL A 21 -17.36 6.38 -0.33
CA VAL A 21 -18.33 5.41 -0.84
C VAL A 21 -17.79 3.99 -0.71
N GLU A 22 -18.69 3.07 -0.40
CA GLU A 22 -18.42 1.64 -0.34
C GLU A 22 -19.31 0.92 -1.33
N LEU A 23 -18.71 0.09 -2.20
CA LEU A 23 -19.40 -0.77 -3.13
C LEU A 23 -19.33 -2.20 -2.60
N HIS A 24 -20.49 -2.84 -2.50
CA HIS A 24 -20.64 -4.17 -1.94
C HIS A 24 -21.26 -5.08 -2.99
N ALA A 25 -20.44 -5.96 -3.57
CA ALA A 25 -20.87 -7.01 -4.47
C ALA A 25 -20.99 -8.32 -3.66
N GLY A 26 -22.03 -8.39 -2.83
CA GLY A 26 -22.27 -9.49 -1.90
C GLY A 26 -22.38 -10.87 -2.57
N TYR A 27 -22.84 -10.92 -3.83
CA TYR A 27 -22.97 -12.17 -4.60
C TYR A 27 -21.62 -12.83 -4.94
N ILE A 28 -20.53 -12.06 -4.95
CA ILE A 28 -19.15 -12.54 -5.21
C ILE A 28 -18.20 -12.24 -4.06
N GLY A 29 -18.72 -11.80 -2.91
CA GLY A 29 -17.90 -11.47 -1.73
C GLY A 29 -16.92 -10.31 -1.91
N VAL A 30 -17.08 -9.50 -2.96
CA VAL A 30 -16.19 -8.38 -3.28
C VAL A 30 -16.68 -7.10 -2.60
N THR A 31 -15.74 -6.36 -2.02
CA THR A 31 -16.00 -5.04 -1.44
C THR A 31 -14.93 -4.05 -1.93
N VAL A 32 -15.37 -2.87 -2.33
CA VAL A 32 -14.52 -1.78 -2.79
C VAL A 32 -14.81 -0.54 -1.97
N ILE A 33 -13.77 0.08 -1.42
CA ILE A 33 -13.87 1.34 -0.68
C ILE A 33 -13.13 2.41 -1.46
N VAL A 34 -13.80 3.54 -1.70
CA VAL A 34 -13.22 4.71 -2.36
C VAL A 34 -13.36 5.90 -1.43
N ARG A 35 -12.25 6.59 -1.17
CA ARG A 35 -12.26 7.87 -0.46
C ARG A 35 -11.57 8.96 -1.25
N GLN A 36 -12.10 10.18 -1.12
CA GLN A 36 -11.44 11.40 -1.59
C GLN A 36 -10.75 12.10 -0.43
N LEU A 37 -9.43 12.31 -0.56
CA LEU A 37 -8.60 13.02 0.41
C LEU A 37 -7.87 14.14 -0.32
N GLY A 38 -8.31 15.38 -0.05
CA GLY A 38 -7.86 16.54 -0.81
C GLY A 38 -8.20 16.39 -2.30
N ARG A 39 -7.16 16.30 -3.13
CA ARG A 39 -7.26 16.16 -4.60
C ARG A 39 -7.06 14.73 -5.10
N TYR A 40 -6.84 13.77 -4.21
CA TYR A 40 -6.52 12.39 -4.56
C TYR A 40 -7.62 11.44 -4.12
N LEU A 41 -7.62 10.26 -4.73
CA LEU A 41 -8.50 9.16 -4.38
C LEU A 41 -7.68 8.03 -3.77
N THR A 42 -8.17 7.44 -2.69
CA THR A 42 -7.64 6.19 -2.14
C THR A 42 -8.60 5.06 -2.46
N LEU A 43 -8.04 3.89 -2.80
CA LEU A 43 -8.79 2.71 -3.18
C LEU A 43 -8.36 1.53 -2.30
N ALA A 44 -9.33 0.84 -1.70
CA ALA A 44 -9.11 -0.44 -1.04
C ALA A 44 -10.08 -1.48 -1.59
N VAL A 45 -9.55 -2.68 -1.90
CA VAL A 45 -10.32 -3.73 -2.59
C VAL A 45 -10.12 -5.05 -1.85
N ARG A 46 -11.22 -5.73 -1.55
CA ARG A 46 -11.23 -7.10 -1.04
C ARG A 46 -11.89 -8.01 -2.05
N ILE A 47 -11.14 -8.98 -2.55
CA ILE A 47 -11.59 -9.97 -3.54
C ILE A 47 -11.25 -11.37 -3.01
N PRO A 48 -12.16 -12.36 -3.15
CA PRO A 48 -11.81 -13.77 -2.95
C PRO A 48 -10.65 -14.20 -3.84
N GLU A 49 -9.79 -15.09 -3.35
CA GLU A 49 -8.57 -15.50 -4.06
C GLU A 49 -8.88 -16.13 -5.42
N GLU A 50 -9.93 -16.94 -5.50
CA GLU A 50 -10.36 -17.62 -6.71
C GLU A 50 -10.79 -16.64 -7.80
N LEU A 51 -11.40 -15.51 -7.40
CA LEU A 51 -11.82 -14.45 -8.32
C LEU A 51 -10.66 -13.52 -8.68
N ALA A 52 -9.74 -13.29 -7.74
CA ALA A 52 -8.54 -12.48 -8.00
C ALA A 52 -7.60 -13.18 -9.00
N GLN A 53 -7.53 -14.51 -8.99
CA GLN A 53 -6.70 -15.32 -9.88
C GLN A 53 -7.39 -15.70 -11.21
N ALA A 54 -8.70 -15.45 -11.34
CA ALA A 54 -9.47 -15.73 -12.55
C ALA A 54 -9.25 -14.66 -13.65
N TYR A 55 -8.00 -14.46 -14.07
CA TYR A 55 -7.63 -13.55 -15.15
C TYR A 55 -7.05 -14.28 -16.35
N ASP A 56 -7.20 -13.69 -17.54
CA ASP A 56 -6.64 -14.20 -18.79
C ASP A 56 -5.21 -13.65 -19.01
N ALA A 57 -4.33 -14.46 -19.58
CA ALA A 57 -2.93 -14.15 -19.81
C ALA A 57 -2.70 -13.01 -20.83
N THR A 58 -3.76 -12.55 -21.49
CA THR A 58 -3.77 -11.43 -22.44
C THR A 58 -3.89 -10.06 -21.76
N GLN A 59 -4.12 -10.02 -20.44
CA GLN A 59 -4.23 -8.81 -19.64
C GLN A 59 -2.90 -8.50 -18.94
N ASP A 60 -1.94 -7.97 -19.70
CA ASP A 60 -0.52 -7.96 -19.35
C ASP A 60 -0.14 -7.12 -18.09
N LEU A 61 -0.98 -6.18 -17.63
CA LEU A 61 -0.64 -5.30 -16.50
C LEU A 61 -1.74 -5.25 -15.43
N GLN A 62 -1.53 -6.02 -14.36
CA GLN A 62 -2.36 -5.99 -13.16
C GLN A 62 -1.54 -5.58 -11.92
N LEU A 63 -1.62 -4.31 -11.55
CA LEU A 63 -0.83 -3.74 -10.43
C LEU A 63 -1.17 -4.39 -9.07
N CYS A 64 -2.43 -4.78 -8.85
CA CYS A 64 -2.86 -5.42 -7.61
C CYS A 64 -2.31 -6.85 -7.43
N LEU A 65 -1.94 -7.53 -8.52
CA LEU A 65 -1.37 -8.88 -8.47
C LEU A 65 0.16 -8.86 -8.60
N ASN A 66 0.67 -8.15 -9.61
CA ASN A 66 2.09 -8.21 -9.99
C ASN A 66 2.91 -7.03 -9.45
N GLY A 67 2.25 -6.03 -8.87
CA GLY A 67 2.86 -4.78 -8.44
C GLY A 67 3.28 -3.90 -9.61
N CYS A 68 3.98 -2.81 -9.29
CA CYS A 68 4.46 -1.87 -10.30
C CYS A 68 5.66 -2.46 -11.09
N PRO A 69 5.84 -2.11 -12.38
CA PRO A 69 7.05 -2.45 -13.12
C PRO A 69 8.29 -1.82 -12.48
N SER A 70 9.48 -2.39 -12.71
CA SER A 70 10.71 -1.98 -12.02
C SER A 70 11.09 -0.51 -12.20
N GLY A 71 10.80 0.08 -13.37
CA GLY A 71 11.09 1.50 -13.65
C GLY A 71 10.21 2.49 -12.87
N GLU A 72 9.08 2.04 -12.33
CA GLU A 72 8.14 2.87 -11.54
C GLU A 72 8.31 2.64 -10.03
N ARG A 73 9.38 1.92 -9.61
CA ARG A 73 9.67 1.64 -8.21
C ARG A 73 10.72 2.62 -7.69
N ILE A 74 10.51 3.10 -6.46
CA ILE A 74 11.53 3.84 -5.69
C ILE A 74 12.58 2.85 -5.18
N ASP A 75 13.86 3.16 -5.40
CA ASP A 75 14.95 2.39 -4.81
C ASP A 75 15.10 2.63 -3.30
N GLN A 76 15.93 1.84 -2.61
CA GLN A 76 16.11 2.00 -1.16
C GLN A 76 16.67 3.37 -0.75
N ALA A 77 17.34 4.06 -1.67
CA ALA A 77 17.89 5.40 -1.48
C ALA A 77 16.86 6.50 -1.78
N GLY A 78 15.60 6.14 -2.05
CA GLY A 78 14.54 7.09 -2.37
C GLY A 78 14.69 7.75 -3.74
N HIS A 79 15.61 7.25 -4.57
CA HIS A 79 15.77 7.74 -5.93
C HIS A 79 14.76 7.03 -6.81
N LEU A 80 13.97 7.83 -7.50
CA LEU A 80 13.33 7.35 -8.70
C LEU A 80 14.28 7.64 -9.86
N PRO A 81 14.47 6.70 -10.80
CA PRO A 81 14.95 7.04 -12.13
C PRO A 81 13.85 7.79 -12.89
N LEU A 82 13.30 8.87 -12.33
CA LEU A 82 12.48 9.79 -13.09
C LEU A 82 13.41 10.61 -13.98
N PRO A 83 13.15 10.72 -15.30
CA PRO A 83 13.76 11.78 -16.08
C PRO A 83 13.42 13.12 -15.42
N LEU A 84 14.36 14.07 -15.43
CA LEU A 84 14.25 15.44 -14.89
C LEU A 84 13.15 16.32 -15.55
N SER A 85 12.23 15.69 -16.26
CA SER A 85 11.02 16.25 -16.85
C SER A 85 9.93 15.20 -16.68
N PRO A 86 8.77 15.51 -16.05
CA PRO A 86 7.70 14.54 -15.96
C PRO A 86 7.33 14.12 -17.39
N PRO A 87 7.45 12.83 -17.77
CA PRO A 87 6.80 12.37 -18.98
C PRO A 87 5.31 12.61 -18.74
N ALA A 88 4.64 13.28 -19.66
CA ALA A 88 3.20 13.45 -19.61
C ALA A 88 2.58 12.05 -19.48
N LEU A 89 2.14 11.70 -18.26
CA LEU A 89 1.36 10.51 -17.99
C LEU A 89 0.15 10.53 -18.93
N GLY A 90 0.24 9.80 -20.05
CA GLY A 90 -0.87 9.15 -20.76
C GLY A 90 -2.17 9.91 -21.05
N LEU A 91 -2.26 11.22 -20.85
CA LEU A 91 -3.43 12.06 -21.17
C LEU A 91 -3.28 12.74 -22.54
N GLN A 92 -2.18 12.49 -23.24
CA GLN A 92 -1.77 13.17 -24.47
C GLN A 92 -2.12 12.40 -25.76
N LEU A 93 -3.24 11.66 -25.82
CA LEU A 93 -3.74 11.16 -27.12
C LEU A 93 -5.25 11.26 -27.36
N GLN A 94 -5.97 12.07 -26.58
CA GLN A 94 -7.38 12.39 -26.87
C GLN A 94 -7.72 13.90 -26.86
N GLN A 95 -6.74 14.79 -26.83
CA GLN A 95 -7.00 16.24 -26.83
C GLN A 95 -7.24 16.88 -28.21
N LEU A 96 -7.25 16.13 -29.31
CA LEU A 96 -7.59 16.71 -30.62
C LEU A 96 -9.09 16.91 -30.86
N ARG A 97 -9.99 16.71 -29.87
CA ARG A 97 -11.43 16.96 -30.09
C ARG A 97 -12.35 17.18 -28.88
N ARG A 98 -11.86 17.72 -27.75
CA ARG A 98 -12.77 18.11 -26.65
C ARG A 98 -12.97 19.64 -26.63
N PRO A 99 -14.23 20.14 -26.54
CA PRO A 99 -14.49 21.58 -26.55
C PRO A 99 -13.78 22.26 -25.40
N SER A 100 -13.25 23.44 -25.67
CA SER A 100 -12.60 24.36 -24.75
C SER A 100 -13.49 24.62 -23.53
N TYR A 101 -13.26 23.87 -22.44
CA TYR A 101 -13.63 24.31 -21.11
C TYR A 101 -12.43 25.05 -20.54
N SER A 102 -12.64 26.34 -20.31
CA SER A 102 -11.66 27.35 -19.90
C SER A 102 -10.67 26.86 -18.84
N SER A 103 -9.40 27.15 -19.12
CA SER A 103 -8.33 27.28 -18.15
C SER A 103 -8.78 28.02 -16.90
N GLN A 104 -9.03 27.28 -15.84
CA GLN A 104 -8.96 27.77 -14.46
C GLN A 104 -8.09 26.80 -13.69
N THR A 105 -6.78 26.94 -13.87
CA THR A 105 -5.83 26.78 -12.77
C THR A 105 -6.22 27.80 -11.69
N GLN A 106 -7.25 27.48 -10.91
CA GLN A 106 -7.43 28.11 -9.60
C GLN A 106 -6.26 27.60 -8.77
N ALA A 107 -5.26 28.47 -8.62
CA ALA A 107 -4.30 28.39 -7.55
C ALA A 107 -5.07 28.46 -6.22
N TYR A 108 -5.47 27.29 -5.70
CA TYR A 108 -5.98 27.17 -4.36
C TYR A 108 -4.80 27.38 -3.38
N PRO A 109 -4.97 28.19 -2.32
CA PRO A 109 -3.90 28.59 -1.42
C PRO A 109 -3.64 27.49 -0.37
N TYR A 110 -3.26 26.30 -0.82
CA TYR A 110 -2.93 25.19 0.09
C TYR A 110 -1.51 24.69 -0.18
N GLY A 111 -0.57 25.20 0.62
CA GLY A 111 0.80 24.69 0.81
C GLY A 111 1.69 24.69 -0.43
N ALA A 112 2.82 25.40 -0.37
CA ALA A 112 3.89 25.17 -1.34
C ALA A 112 4.28 23.67 -1.31
N PRO A 113 4.49 23.00 -2.46
CA PRO A 113 5.01 21.64 -2.50
C PRO A 113 6.30 21.59 -1.67
N GLN A 114 6.32 20.78 -0.62
CA GLN A 114 7.53 20.61 0.18
C GLN A 114 8.42 19.61 -0.55
N VAL A 115 9.69 19.98 -0.77
CA VAL A 115 10.68 19.03 -1.27
C VAL A 115 11.05 18.13 -0.10
N PHE A 116 10.49 16.92 -0.06
CA PHE A 116 10.86 15.94 0.95
C PHE A 116 12.15 15.22 0.54
N GLY A 117 13.13 15.21 1.45
CA GLY A 117 14.18 14.19 1.43
C GLY A 117 13.65 12.88 2.00
N VAL A 118 14.34 11.77 1.73
CA VAL A 118 13.93 10.42 2.17
C VAL A 118 13.70 10.33 3.67
N GLU A 119 14.63 10.87 4.47
CA GLU A 119 14.50 10.84 5.93
C GLU A 119 13.37 11.74 6.44
N GLY A 120 13.18 12.91 5.82
CA GLY A 120 12.06 13.80 6.15
C GLY A 120 10.71 13.17 5.81
N ALA A 121 10.59 12.47 4.67
CA ALA A 121 9.40 11.72 4.31
C ALA A 121 9.12 10.59 5.31
N LYS A 122 10.14 9.81 5.70
CA LYS A 122 10.00 8.76 6.72
C LYS A 122 9.55 9.31 8.07
N GLU A 123 10.13 10.42 8.52
CA GLU A 123 9.74 11.07 9.78
C GLU A 123 8.28 11.52 9.74
N ARG A 124 7.88 12.21 8.66
CA ARG A 124 6.51 12.68 8.46
C ARG A 124 5.50 11.53 8.46
N CYS A 125 5.83 10.43 7.80
CA CYS A 125 4.96 9.24 7.74
C CYS A 125 4.85 8.54 9.09
N ARG A 126 5.94 8.53 9.88
CA ARG A 126 5.98 7.88 11.20
C ARG A 126 5.02 8.50 12.21
N GLU A 127 4.64 9.76 12.03
CA GLU A 127 3.64 10.42 12.90
C GLU A 127 2.27 9.72 12.93
N LYS A 128 1.89 9.01 11.85
CA LYS A 128 0.62 8.25 11.78
C LYS A 128 0.81 6.76 11.56
N LEU A 129 1.93 6.35 10.97
CA LEU A 129 2.22 4.98 10.56
C LEU A 129 3.52 4.53 11.24
N GLU A 130 3.40 4.04 12.48
CA GLU A 130 4.57 3.61 13.27
C GLU A 130 5.25 2.36 12.69
N VAL A 131 4.47 1.49 12.07
CA VAL A 131 4.93 0.23 11.50
C VAL A 131 5.38 0.45 10.06
N GLN A 132 6.60 0.02 9.73
CA GLN A 132 7.17 0.10 8.38
C GLN A 132 6.61 -1.01 7.46
N ASP A 133 5.29 -1.04 7.31
CA ASP A 133 4.57 -1.91 6.39
C ASP A 133 4.35 -1.23 5.03
N ILE A 134 3.60 -1.89 4.13
CA ILE A 134 3.29 -1.34 2.81
C ILE A 134 2.63 0.04 2.85
N TYR A 135 1.84 0.37 3.87
CA TYR A 135 1.19 1.69 3.98
C TYR A 135 2.20 2.77 4.34
N PHE A 136 3.13 2.47 5.25
CA PHE A 136 4.25 3.37 5.54
C PHE A 136 5.10 3.64 4.30
N HIS A 137 5.44 2.58 3.55
CA HIS A 137 6.24 2.75 2.33
C HIS A 137 5.48 3.47 1.21
N SER A 138 4.16 3.26 1.10
CA SER A 138 3.31 4.05 0.20
C SER A 138 3.32 5.53 0.58
N CYS A 139 3.19 5.85 1.88
CA CYS A 139 3.28 7.23 2.36
C CYS A 139 4.62 7.87 1.95
N VAL A 140 5.74 7.19 2.20
CA VAL A 140 7.07 7.71 1.86
C VAL A 140 7.19 7.93 0.34
N PHE A 141 6.70 6.98 -0.45
CA PHE A 141 6.69 7.09 -1.91
C PHE A 141 5.91 8.30 -2.40
N ASP A 142 4.69 8.50 -1.88
CA ASP A 142 3.82 9.58 -2.31
C ASP A 142 4.39 10.95 -1.89
N LEU A 143 4.98 11.06 -0.70
CA LEU A 143 5.64 12.30 -0.27
C LEU A 143 6.83 12.66 -1.15
N LEU A 144 7.67 11.69 -1.52
CA LEU A 144 8.83 11.91 -2.38
C LEU A 144 8.45 12.30 -3.82
N THR A 145 7.35 11.76 -4.32
CA THR A 145 6.90 12.00 -5.71
C THR A 145 6.05 13.26 -5.86
N THR A 146 5.27 13.64 -4.84
CA THR A 146 4.27 14.71 -4.94
C THR A 146 4.60 15.94 -4.11
N GLY A 147 5.38 15.80 -3.04
CA GLY A 147 5.61 16.89 -2.09
C GLY A 147 4.41 17.25 -1.20
N ASP A 148 3.35 16.43 -1.19
CA ASP A 148 2.07 16.76 -0.54
C ASP A 148 1.85 15.96 0.75
N ALA A 149 1.92 16.65 1.90
CA ALA A 149 1.76 16.03 3.22
C ALA A 149 0.39 15.36 3.46
N ASN A 150 -0.62 15.60 2.62
CA ASN A 150 -1.91 14.92 2.72
C ASN A 150 -1.80 13.41 2.49
N PHE A 151 -0.74 12.94 1.82
CA PHE A 151 -0.52 11.51 1.61
C PHE A 151 -0.23 10.72 2.90
N THR A 152 0.20 11.39 3.98
CA THR A 152 0.26 10.75 5.30
C THR A 152 -1.13 10.35 5.80
N VAL A 153 -2.15 11.19 5.57
CA VAL A 153 -3.54 10.87 5.92
C VAL A 153 -4.12 9.84 4.96
N ALA A 154 -3.74 9.89 3.68
CA ALA A 154 -4.17 8.93 2.66
C ALA A 154 -3.71 7.50 2.99
N ALA A 155 -2.41 7.33 3.26
CA ALA A 155 -1.85 6.03 3.63
C ALA A 155 -2.44 5.50 4.94
N TYR A 156 -2.63 6.36 5.95
CA TYR A 156 -3.30 5.99 7.19
C TYR A 156 -4.75 5.52 6.96
N SER A 157 -5.50 6.23 6.11
CA SER A 157 -6.88 5.85 5.78
C SER A 157 -6.94 4.51 5.05
N ALA A 158 -6.01 4.25 4.12
CA ALA A 158 -5.90 2.97 3.43
C ALA A 158 -5.59 1.80 4.39
N GLN A 159 -4.77 2.02 5.41
CA GLN A 159 -4.54 1.01 6.46
C GLN A 159 -5.84 0.70 7.21
N LYS A 160 -6.61 1.73 7.59
CA LYS A 160 -7.91 1.54 8.25
C LYS A 160 -8.94 0.82 7.37
N ASP A 161 -8.84 0.96 6.06
CA ASP A 161 -9.69 0.21 5.15
C ASP A 161 -9.37 -1.26 5.14
N MET A 162 -8.09 -1.62 5.11
CA MET A 162 -7.68 -3.01 5.23
C MET A 162 -8.14 -3.62 6.55
N GLU A 163 -8.00 -2.89 7.66
CA GLU A 163 -8.51 -3.33 8.97
C GLU A 163 -10.03 -3.59 8.95
N SER A 164 -10.78 -2.78 8.21
CA SER A 164 -12.25 -2.93 8.08
C SER A 164 -12.67 -4.06 7.14
N LEU A 165 -11.89 -4.30 6.07
CA LEU A 165 -12.23 -5.24 5.01
C LEU A 165 -11.84 -6.67 5.38
N HIS A 166 -10.71 -6.85 6.06
CA HIS A 166 -10.12 -8.16 6.25
C HIS A 166 -10.41 -8.70 7.67
N PRO A 167 -11.04 -9.88 7.81
CA PRO A 167 -11.40 -10.40 9.14
C PRO A 167 -10.19 -10.86 9.95
N HIS A 168 -9.08 -11.20 9.27
CA HIS A 168 -7.90 -11.81 9.86
C HIS A 168 -6.79 -10.78 10.10
N ARG A 169 -6.53 -10.46 11.38
CA ARG A 169 -5.55 -9.42 11.78
C ARG A 169 -4.12 -9.72 11.33
N ASP A 170 -3.77 -10.99 11.23
CA ASP A 170 -2.48 -11.49 10.76
C ASP A 170 -2.18 -11.11 9.31
N ARG A 171 -3.21 -10.88 8.49
CA ARG A 171 -3.10 -10.51 7.08
C ARG A 171 -3.24 -9.01 6.81
N TRP A 172 -3.46 -8.20 7.84
CA TRP A 172 -3.57 -6.73 7.68
C TRP A 172 -2.27 -6.07 7.25
N ARG A 173 -1.14 -6.70 7.58
CA ARG A 173 0.19 -6.14 7.37
C ARG A 173 0.94 -6.95 6.33
N ILE A 174 1.41 -6.24 5.31
CA ILE A 174 2.29 -6.77 4.30
C ILE A 174 3.60 -6.01 4.43
N TYR A 175 4.69 -6.73 4.63
CA TYR A 175 6.01 -6.13 4.74
C TYR A 175 6.80 -6.31 3.43
N PRO A 176 7.63 -5.33 3.04
CA PRO A 176 8.47 -5.46 1.85
C PRO A 176 9.39 -6.68 1.92
N ARG A 177 9.65 -7.30 0.76
CA ARG A 177 10.64 -8.38 0.65
C ARG A 177 12.01 -7.86 1.14
N GLY A 178 12.54 -8.48 2.20
CA GLY A 178 13.81 -8.08 2.84
C GLY A 178 13.67 -7.48 4.24
N SER A 179 12.46 -7.14 4.71
CA SER A 179 12.21 -6.76 6.11
C SER A 179 12.16 -7.97 7.06
N ALA A 180 12.13 -9.19 6.51
CA ALA A 180 12.35 -10.42 7.25
C ALA A 180 13.84 -10.52 7.62
N THR A 181 14.27 -9.72 8.59
CA THR A 181 15.43 -10.08 9.40
C THR A 181 15.08 -11.34 10.16
N SER A 182 15.51 -12.49 9.64
CA SER A 182 16.02 -13.62 10.41
C SER A 182 15.26 -13.97 11.70
N THR A 183 14.03 -14.47 11.58
CA THR A 183 13.39 -15.28 12.64
C THR A 183 13.05 -16.69 12.15
N LEU A 184 13.88 -17.23 11.26
CA LEU A 184 14.29 -18.62 11.47
C LEU A 184 15.53 -18.54 12.34
N HIS A 185 15.29 -18.75 13.63
CA HIS A 185 16.30 -19.24 14.55
C HIS A 185 16.96 -20.44 13.86
N SER A 186 18.11 -20.19 13.23
CA SER A 186 19.07 -21.25 12.95
C SER A 186 19.51 -21.69 14.32
N ASP A 187 18.77 -22.66 14.85
CA ASP A 187 19.03 -23.29 16.12
C ASP A 187 20.27 -24.18 15.96
N CYS A 188 21.40 -23.55 15.67
CA CYS A 188 22.70 -24.15 15.86
C CYS A 188 23.06 -24.04 17.37
N GLN A 189 22.17 -24.58 18.21
CA GLN A 189 22.42 -24.89 19.61
C GLN A 189 23.40 -26.05 19.86
N PRO A 190 23.80 -26.95 18.92
CA PRO A 190 24.69 -28.04 19.32
C PRO A 190 26.13 -27.56 19.54
N ILE A 191 26.58 -26.48 18.88
CA ILE A 191 27.98 -26.04 18.98
C ILE A 191 28.28 -25.41 20.34
N LYS A 192 27.38 -24.60 20.90
CA LYS A 192 27.59 -23.98 22.23
C LYS A 192 27.62 -25.02 23.35
N TRP A 193 26.76 -26.05 23.28
CA TRP A 193 26.77 -27.16 24.23
C TRP A 193 28.01 -28.05 24.09
N LEU A 194 28.44 -28.35 22.85
CA LEU A 194 29.70 -29.08 22.62
C LEU A 194 30.90 -28.33 23.19
N THR A 195 30.99 -27.01 22.99
CA THR A 195 32.09 -26.22 23.57
C THR A 195 32.05 -26.20 25.10
N LEU A 196 30.87 -26.10 25.71
CA LEU A 196 30.73 -26.10 27.16
C LEU A 196 31.07 -27.47 27.75
N LEU A 197 30.65 -28.56 27.13
CA LEU A 197 30.97 -29.93 27.54
C LEU A 197 32.47 -30.23 27.39
N LEU A 198 33.10 -29.80 26.30
CA LEU A 198 34.54 -29.92 26.10
C LEU A 198 35.33 -29.13 27.15
N LEU A 199 34.92 -27.89 27.45
CA LEU A 199 35.52 -27.08 28.50
C LEU A 199 35.37 -27.75 29.88
N CYS A 200 34.18 -28.25 30.22
CA CYS A 200 33.95 -28.94 31.48
C CYS A 200 34.76 -30.26 31.59
N ALA A 201 34.91 -31.01 30.50
CA ALA A 201 35.72 -32.22 30.48
C ALA A 201 37.21 -31.92 30.67
N LEU A 202 37.73 -30.88 30.00
CA LEU A 202 39.11 -30.42 30.14
C LEU A 202 39.41 -29.94 31.56
N SER A 203 38.49 -29.20 32.20
CA SER A 203 38.67 -28.77 33.59
C SER A 203 38.73 -29.93 34.59
N ARG A 204 38.01 -31.03 34.32
CA ARG A 204 38.07 -32.24 35.16
C ARG A 204 39.30 -33.10 34.91
N ALA A 205 39.91 -33.04 33.73
CA ALA A 205 41.12 -33.79 33.41
C ALA A 205 42.41 -33.09 33.90
N LEU A 206 42.33 -31.79 34.21
CA LEU A 206 43.46 -30.99 34.70
C LEU A 206 43.48 -30.81 36.23
N MET A 207 42.56 -31.45 36.96
CA MET A 207 42.50 -31.49 38.43
C MET A 207 42.79 -32.89 38.96
#